data_AF-A0A1I5HQE3-F1
#
_entry.id   AF-A0A1I5HQE3-F1
#
_cell.length_a   1.000
_cell.length_b   1.000
_cell.length_c   1.000
_cell.angle_alpha   90.00
_cell.angle_beta   90.00
_cell.angle_gamma   90.00
#
_symmetry.space_group_name_H-M   'P 1'
#
loop_
_entity.id
_entity.type
_entity.pdbx_description
1 polymer ?
#
loop_
_entity_poly.entity_id
_entity_poly.type
_entity_poly.pdbx_seq_one_letter_code
_entity_poly.pdbx_strand_id
1 'polypeptide(L)'
;MTPLFVLIGASGVVFVVSAATSRSLHGHQTTALRGGLAAMFALTGTTHFVALREDLIAMVPPALPAPGLLVTVTGVLELAGAVGLLWRPTARWSAVGLTGLLVAMFPANVHAALSGSGLNGEAPTPLGVRTVIQIVFIAAAVAVWAGLRRDGRSAPAERGDRARQIATLPPAHGPAYPSSPGVVMVSRLELRSLRDVPGFLRAALRLRRAFRTSAGAITLRLAASPLAGTFWTWSSWADEPALQEYTRSRLHVGVMRSYRTSMRGSAFHVLDPAQVEVPTTWAEVRALTGSIRTDSESSSDRSHAVTGAGQTPEPEN
;
A
#
# COMPACT_ATOMS: atom_id res chain seq x y z
N MET A 1 -24.97 25.88 13.68
CA MET A 1 -24.49 24.67 14.41
C MET A 1 -24.69 23.37 13.63
N THR A 2 -25.71 23.27 12.76
CA THR A 2 -26.07 22.06 12.00
C THR A 2 -24.91 21.32 11.34
N PRO A 3 -23.96 21.97 10.63
CA PRO A 3 -22.85 21.26 9.98
C PRO A 3 -21.93 20.54 10.99
N LEU A 4 -21.74 21.11 12.19
CA LEU A 4 -20.92 20.50 13.24
C LEU A 4 -21.56 19.21 13.76
N PHE A 5 -22.88 19.21 13.99
CA PHE A 5 -23.58 18.02 14.42
C PHE A 5 -23.56 16.92 13.36
N VAL A 6 -23.67 17.29 12.08
CA VAL A 6 -23.57 16.36 10.96
C VAL A 6 -22.19 15.73 10.88
N LEU A 7 -21.12 16.53 11.00
CA LEU A 7 -19.75 16.03 11.04
C LEU A 7 -19.58 15.00 12.17
N ILE A 8 -19.96 15.34 13.40
CA ILE A 8 -19.80 14.46 14.57
C ILE A 8 -20.64 13.19 14.42
N GLY A 9 -21.92 13.33 14.09
CA GLY A 9 -22.86 12.23 13.99
C GLY A 9 -22.50 11.25 12.88
N ALA A 10 -22.24 11.75 11.67
CA ALA A 10 -21.86 10.91 10.55
C ALA A 10 -20.49 10.25 10.75
N SER A 11 -19.53 10.95 11.35
CA SER A 11 -18.26 10.32 11.76
C SER A 11 -18.48 9.20 12.78
N GLY A 12 -19.34 9.40 13.79
CA GLY A 12 -19.68 8.36 14.76
C GLY A 12 -20.29 7.12 14.11
N VAL A 13 -21.27 7.30 13.23
CA VAL A 13 -21.91 6.19 12.48
C VAL A 13 -20.89 5.43 11.64
N VAL A 14 -20.09 6.14 10.84
CA VAL A 14 -19.07 5.51 9.98
C VAL A 14 -18.01 4.81 10.82
N PHE A 15 -17.63 5.35 11.99
CA PHE A 15 -16.71 4.71 12.91
C PHE A 15 -17.27 3.38 13.44
N VAL A 16 -18.51 3.36 13.92
CA VAL A 16 -19.18 2.15 14.43
C VAL A 16 -19.29 1.09 13.34
N VAL A 17 -19.77 1.47 12.15
CA VAL A 17 -19.88 0.54 11.01
C VAL A 17 -18.52 -0.01 10.59
N SER A 18 -17.48 0.85 10.55
CA SER A 18 -16.12 0.42 10.20
C SER A 18 -15.54 -0.53 11.25
N ALA A 19 -15.75 -0.23 12.54
CA ALA A 19 -15.31 -1.06 13.65
C ALA A 19 -16.03 -2.42 13.71
N ALA A 20 -17.31 -2.47 13.37
CA ALA A 20 -18.09 -3.71 13.33
C ALA A 20 -17.74 -4.62 12.14
N THR A 21 -17.26 -4.04 11.03
CA THR A 21 -17.04 -4.78 9.76
C THR A 21 -15.58 -5.25 9.58
N SER A 22 -14.62 -4.63 10.26
CA SER A 22 -13.18 -4.88 10.06
C SER A 22 -12.52 -5.47 11.31
N ARG A 23 -11.73 -6.54 11.14
CA ARG A 23 -10.88 -7.12 12.20
C ARG A 23 -9.61 -6.32 12.50
N SER A 24 -9.30 -5.29 11.70
CA SER A 24 -8.14 -4.43 11.90
C SER A 24 -8.58 -3.06 12.39
N LEU A 25 -7.99 -2.57 13.48
CA LEU A 25 -8.31 -1.26 14.08
C LEU A 25 -7.65 -0.06 13.36
N HIS A 26 -6.71 -0.33 12.44
CA HIS A 26 -5.93 0.73 11.79
C HIS A 26 -6.75 1.50 10.74
N GLY A 27 -6.85 2.82 10.90
CA GLY A 27 -7.45 3.73 9.90
C GLY A 27 -8.96 3.96 10.00
N HIS A 28 -9.64 3.42 11.02
CA HIS A 28 -11.09 3.65 11.23
C HIS A 28 -11.40 5.12 11.52
N GLN A 29 -10.54 5.81 12.28
CA GLN A 29 -10.71 7.23 12.60
C GLN A 29 -10.63 8.12 11.34
N THR A 30 -9.64 7.88 10.46
CA THR A 30 -9.51 8.61 9.19
C THR A 30 -10.71 8.34 8.27
N THR A 31 -11.20 7.10 8.23
CA THR A 31 -12.38 6.73 7.43
C THR A 31 -13.65 7.39 7.95
N ALA A 32 -13.83 7.40 9.27
CA ALA A 32 -14.92 8.08 9.95
C ALA A 32 -14.93 9.60 9.70
N LEU A 33 -13.78 10.26 9.85
CA LEU A 33 -13.66 11.70 9.59
C LEU A 33 -13.91 12.04 8.12
N ARG A 34 -13.47 11.21 7.17
CA ARG A 34 -13.77 11.38 5.74
C ARG A 34 -15.26 11.31 5.47
N GLY A 35 -15.94 10.32 6.04
CA GLY A 35 -17.40 10.18 5.91
C GLY A 35 -18.15 11.36 6.51
N GLY A 36 -17.76 11.81 7.70
CA GLY A 36 -18.37 12.96 8.37
C GLY A 36 -18.16 14.28 7.62
N LEU A 37 -16.94 14.55 7.16
CA LEU A 37 -16.65 15.74 6.34
C LEU A 37 -17.39 15.69 4.99
N ALA A 38 -17.45 14.53 4.34
CA ALA A 38 -18.20 14.39 3.09
C ALA A 38 -19.70 14.66 3.30
N ALA A 39 -20.30 14.14 4.38
CA ALA A 39 -21.70 14.43 4.70
C ALA A 39 -21.94 15.91 5.02
N MET A 40 -21.05 16.52 5.80
CA MET A 40 -21.12 17.94 6.14
C MET A 40 -21.00 18.85 4.90
N PHE A 41 -20.02 18.59 4.03
CA PHE A 41 -19.82 19.37 2.80
C PHE A 41 -20.89 19.07 1.74
N ALA A 42 -21.45 17.87 1.70
CA ALA A 42 -22.60 17.58 0.85
C ALA A 42 -23.81 18.41 1.29
N LEU A 43 -24.07 18.49 2.60
CA LEU A 43 -25.16 19.29 3.15
C LEU A 43 -24.98 20.79 2.85
N THR A 44 -23.83 21.35 3.21
CA THR A 44 -23.52 22.78 3.02
C THR A 44 -23.37 23.15 1.55
N GLY A 45 -22.76 22.30 0.73
CA GLY A 45 -22.67 22.49 -0.72
C GLY A 45 -24.04 22.56 -1.38
N THR A 46 -24.99 21.73 -0.93
CA THR A 46 -26.36 21.74 -1.48
C THR A 46 -27.05 23.08 -1.22
N THR A 47 -26.83 23.71 -0.07
CA THR A 47 -27.53 24.97 0.29
C THR A 47 -27.22 26.13 -0.65
N HIS A 48 -26.11 26.08 -1.39
CA HIS A 48 -25.73 27.06 -2.42
C HIS A 48 -26.68 27.08 -3.64
N PHE A 49 -27.44 26.01 -3.85
CA PHE A 49 -28.30 25.82 -5.02
C PHE A 49 -29.80 25.78 -4.68
N VAL A 50 -30.12 25.64 -3.40
CA VAL A 50 -31.51 25.48 -2.93
C VAL A 50 -31.91 26.63 -1.98
N ALA A 51 -32.72 26.34 -0.97
CA ALA A 51 -33.42 27.30 -0.11
C ALA A 51 -32.59 28.44 0.52
N LEU A 52 -31.26 28.34 0.65
CA LEU A 52 -30.44 29.35 1.34
C LEU A 52 -29.54 30.16 0.41
N ARG A 53 -29.73 30.05 -0.91
CA ARG A 53 -28.85 30.71 -1.89
C ARG A 53 -28.78 32.22 -1.71
N GLU A 54 -29.93 32.87 -1.55
CA GLU A 54 -30.00 34.34 -1.45
C GLU A 54 -29.35 34.84 -0.14
N ASP A 55 -29.55 34.13 0.96
CA ASP A 55 -28.88 34.44 2.23
C ASP A 55 -27.36 34.31 2.11
N LEU A 56 -26.87 33.26 1.42
CA LEU A 56 -25.43 33.06 1.18
C LEU A 56 -24.83 34.16 0.30
N ILE A 57 -25.59 34.68 -0.66
CA ILE A 57 -25.18 35.83 -1.49
C ILE A 57 -25.05 37.08 -0.61
N ALA A 58 -25.99 37.30 0.31
CA ALA A 58 -25.98 38.43 1.24
C ALA A 58 -24.81 38.37 2.26
N MET A 59 -24.20 37.20 2.44
CA MET A 59 -22.99 37.05 3.26
C MET A 59 -21.70 37.44 2.53
N VAL A 60 -21.72 37.57 1.19
CA VAL A 60 -20.52 37.89 0.40
C VAL A 60 -20.14 39.35 0.59
N PRO A 61 -18.88 39.67 0.98
CA PRO A 61 -18.43 41.06 1.12
C PRO A 61 -18.60 41.85 -0.18
N PRO A 62 -19.05 43.12 -0.13
CA PRO A 62 -19.33 43.93 -1.32
C PRO A 62 -18.07 44.27 -2.14
N ALA A 63 -16.88 44.10 -1.57
CA ALA A 63 -15.61 44.24 -2.28
C ALA A 63 -15.35 43.12 -3.30
N LEU A 64 -16.06 41.99 -3.23
CA LEU A 64 -15.90 40.88 -4.16
C LEU A 64 -16.86 40.99 -5.34
N PRO A 65 -16.39 40.79 -6.59
CA PRO A 65 -17.23 40.86 -7.76
C PRO A 65 -18.13 39.61 -7.88
N ALA A 66 -19.29 39.78 -8.51
CA ALA A 66 -20.22 38.71 -8.86
C ALA A 66 -20.53 37.71 -7.69
N PRO A 67 -21.13 38.16 -6.57
CA PRO A 67 -21.47 37.32 -5.42
C PRO A 67 -22.18 36.01 -5.76
N GLY A 68 -23.17 36.07 -6.67
CA GLY A 68 -23.92 34.89 -7.09
C GLY A 68 -23.06 33.83 -7.78
N LEU A 69 -22.06 34.25 -8.57
CA LEU A 69 -21.12 33.32 -9.20
C LEU A 69 -20.19 32.70 -8.16
N LEU A 70 -19.69 33.49 -7.22
CA LEU A 70 -18.82 33.00 -6.14
C LEU A 70 -19.53 31.93 -5.32
N VAL A 71 -20.78 32.17 -4.91
CA VAL A 71 -21.63 31.19 -4.20
C VAL A 71 -21.82 29.92 -5.05
N THR A 72 -22.09 30.05 -6.35
CA THR A 72 -22.20 28.87 -7.23
C THR A 72 -20.88 28.08 -7.29
N VAL A 73 -19.74 28.75 -7.45
CA VAL A 73 -18.42 28.11 -7.53
C VAL A 73 -18.06 27.43 -6.22
N THR A 74 -18.25 28.09 -5.08
CA THR A 74 -17.99 27.49 -3.76
C THR A 74 -18.87 26.26 -3.54
N GLY A 75 -20.16 26.33 -3.88
CA GLY A 75 -21.07 25.18 -3.80
C GLY A 75 -20.62 23.98 -4.65
N VAL A 76 -20.20 24.21 -5.90
CA VAL A 76 -19.66 23.12 -6.75
C VAL A 76 -18.39 22.52 -6.14
N LEU A 77 -17.48 23.37 -5.64
CA LEU A 77 -16.23 22.91 -5.02
C LEU A 77 -16.47 22.11 -3.74
N GLU A 78 -17.44 22.50 -2.91
CA GLU A 78 -17.83 21.74 -1.71
C GLU A 78 -18.37 20.35 -2.09
N LEU A 79 -19.28 20.26 -3.06
CA LEU A 79 -19.84 18.99 -3.53
C LEU A 79 -18.78 18.10 -4.19
N ALA A 80 -17.94 18.66 -5.07
CA ALA A 80 -16.84 17.94 -5.70
C ALA A 80 -15.81 17.46 -4.67
N GLY A 81 -15.51 18.30 -3.67
CA GLY A 81 -14.66 17.95 -2.55
C GLY A 81 -15.25 16.84 -1.69
N ALA A 82 -16.55 16.86 -1.41
CA ALA A 82 -17.26 15.81 -0.67
C ALA A 82 -17.19 14.45 -1.38
N VAL A 83 -17.50 14.42 -2.69
CA VAL A 83 -17.35 13.19 -3.50
C VAL A 83 -15.90 12.74 -3.55
N GLY A 84 -14.97 13.67 -3.76
CA GLY A 84 -13.55 13.39 -3.80
C GLY A 84 -12.99 12.88 -2.48
N LEU A 85 -13.56 13.28 -1.33
CA LEU A 85 -13.23 12.73 0.00
C LEU A 85 -13.64 11.26 0.14
N LEU A 86 -14.70 10.80 -0.54
CA LEU A 86 -15.14 9.40 -0.50
C LEU A 86 -14.23 8.49 -1.36
N TRP A 87 -13.72 9.00 -2.48
CA TRP A 87 -12.83 8.25 -3.35
C TRP A 87 -11.35 8.36 -2.89
N ARG A 88 -10.79 7.25 -2.39
CA ARG A 88 -9.43 7.18 -1.78
C ARG A 88 -8.30 7.89 -2.57
N PRO A 89 -8.17 7.75 -3.90
CA PRO A 89 -7.10 8.40 -4.69
C PRO A 89 -7.17 9.93 -4.70
N THR A 90 -8.38 10.49 -4.64
CA THR A 90 -8.61 11.95 -4.67
C THR A 90 -8.70 12.56 -3.28
N ALA A 91 -9.01 11.77 -2.25
CA ALA A 91 -9.29 12.25 -0.89
C ALA A 91 -8.22 13.17 -0.31
N ARG A 92 -6.93 12.93 -0.61
CA ARG A 92 -5.84 13.81 -0.16
C ARG A 92 -5.92 15.22 -0.75
N TRP A 93 -6.28 15.30 -2.02
CA TRP A 93 -6.38 16.55 -2.77
C TRP A 93 -7.66 17.27 -2.39
N SER A 94 -8.75 16.53 -2.23
CA SER A 94 -10.02 17.06 -1.72
C SER A 94 -9.86 17.63 -0.31
N ALA A 95 -9.15 16.97 0.60
CA ALA A 95 -8.90 17.50 1.95
C ALA A 95 -8.12 18.82 1.92
N VAL A 96 -7.09 18.93 1.07
CA VAL A 96 -6.33 20.20 0.91
C VAL A 96 -7.18 21.28 0.27
N GLY A 97 -7.92 20.94 -0.80
CA GLY A 97 -8.80 21.87 -1.50
C GLY A 97 -9.91 22.41 -0.61
N LEU A 98 -10.58 21.55 0.16
CA LEU A 98 -11.62 21.93 1.12
C LEU A 98 -11.07 22.77 2.27
N THR A 99 -9.86 22.48 2.75
CA THR A 99 -9.18 23.38 3.72
C THR A 99 -8.95 24.76 3.12
N GLY A 100 -8.43 24.85 1.89
CA GLY A 100 -8.24 26.11 1.19
C GLY A 100 -9.55 26.87 0.98
N LEU A 101 -10.61 26.14 0.63
CA LEU A 101 -11.96 26.69 0.45
C LEU A 101 -12.51 27.27 1.76
N LEU A 102 -12.40 26.55 2.89
CA LEU A 102 -12.81 27.03 4.21
C LEU A 102 -12.06 28.31 4.60
N VAL A 103 -10.76 28.38 4.33
CA VAL A 103 -9.96 29.60 4.58
C VAL A 103 -10.44 30.75 3.68
N ALA A 104 -10.66 30.48 2.40
CA ALA A 104 -11.10 31.48 1.42
C ALA A 104 -12.53 32.02 1.71
N MET A 105 -13.41 31.20 2.28
CA MET A 105 -14.78 31.61 2.66
C MET A 105 -14.85 32.30 4.03
N PHE A 106 -13.76 32.31 4.81
CA PHE A 106 -13.77 32.92 6.14
C PHE A 106 -14.09 34.43 6.15
N PRO A 107 -13.60 35.26 5.20
CA PRO A 107 -14.00 36.67 5.12
C PRO A 107 -15.50 36.89 4.98
N ALA A 108 -16.21 36.04 4.22
CA ALA A 108 -17.67 36.10 4.11
C ALA A 108 -18.36 35.73 5.43
N ASN A 109 -17.82 34.75 6.15
CA ASN A 109 -18.26 34.38 7.49
C ASN A 109 -18.07 35.50 8.52
N VAL A 110 -16.97 36.25 8.43
CA VAL A 110 -16.73 37.44 9.26
C VAL A 110 -17.70 38.56 8.90
N HIS A 111 -17.84 38.85 7.61
CA HIS A 111 -18.76 39.89 7.13
C HIS A 111 -20.18 39.63 7.63
N ALA A 112 -20.71 38.42 7.44
CA ALA A 112 -22.03 38.04 7.90
C ALA A 112 -22.26 38.21 9.41
N ALA A 113 -21.24 37.91 10.22
CA ALA A 113 -21.32 38.10 11.67
C ALA A 113 -21.33 39.58 12.08
N LEU A 114 -20.67 40.45 11.31
CA LEU A 114 -20.61 41.89 11.57
C LEU A 114 -21.80 42.66 10.97
N SER A 115 -22.32 42.22 9.83
CA SER A 115 -23.43 42.85 9.11
C SER A 115 -24.81 42.43 9.65
N GLY A 116 -24.87 41.46 10.57
CA GLY A 116 -26.14 40.92 11.04
C GLY A 116 -26.79 39.93 10.06
N SER A 117 -26.09 39.52 9.00
CA SER A 117 -26.63 38.65 7.94
C SER A 117 -26.79 37.21 8.45
N GLY A 118 -28.01 36.91 8.90
CA GLY A 118 -28.47 35.60 9.31
C GLY A 118 -28.62 34.59 8.18
N LEU A 119 -28.94 33.35 8.53
CA LEU A 119 -29.36 32.31 7.58
C LEU A 119 -30.76 31.84 7.98
N ASN A 120 -31.67 31.68 7.01
CA ASN A 120 -33.03 31.19 7.23
C ASN A 120 -33.84 32.00 8.26
N GLY A 121 -33.60 33.32 8.31
CA GLY A 121 -34.24 34.22 9.29
C GLY A 121 -33.71 34.13 10.72
N GLU A 122 -32.72 33.28 11.01
CA GLU A 122 -32.06 33.21 12.32
C GLU A 122 -30.94 34.23 12.45
N ALA A 123 -30.70 34.73 13.67
CA ALA A 123 -29.58 35.62 13.95
C ALA A 123 -28.23 34.96 13.58
N PRO A 124 -27.26 35.73 13.05
CA PRO A 124 -25.96 35.17 12.70
C PRO A 124 -25.25 34.60 13.93
N THR A 125 -24.65 33.42 13.74
CA THR A 125 -23.80 32.82 14.78
C THR A 125 -22.71 33.81 15.20
N PRO A 126 -22.51 34.07 16.51
CA PRO A 126 -21.49 34.98 17.01
C PRO A 126 -20.11 34.67 16.45
N LEU A 127 -19.34 35.71 16.13
CA LEU A 127 -18.06 35.57 15.44
C LEU A 127 -17.09 34.61 16.16
N GLY A 128 -17.00 34.69 17.49
CA GLY A 128 -16.15 33.79 18.28
C GLY A 128 -16.54 32.33 18.12
N VAL A 129 -17.84 32.01 18.24
CA VAL A 129 -18.36 30.65 18.06
C VAL A 129 -18.12 30.16 16.64
N ARG A 130 -18.38 31.01 15.64
CA ARG A 130 -18.16 30.70 14.23
C ARG A 130 -16.68 30.40 13.94
N THR A 131 -15.77 31.19 14.51
CA THR A 131 -14.33 31.00 14.37
C THR A 131 -13.89 29.67 14.97
N VAL A 132 -14.37 29.32 16.16
CA VAL A 132 -14.06 28.03 16.80
C VAL A 132 -14.55 26.86 15.92
N ILE A 133 -15.78 26.94 15.42
CA ILE A 133 -16.34 25.90 14.53
C ILE A 133 -15.52 25.76 13.25
N GLN A 134 -15.11 26.89 12.65
CA GLN A 134 -14.26 26.89 11.45
C GLN A 134 -12.91 26.22 11.72
N ILE A 135 -12.29 26.51 12.87
CA ILE A 135 -11.05 25.87 13.30
C ILE A 135 -11.26 24.35 13.43
N VAL A 136 -12.38 23.90 13.99
CA VAL A 136 -12.71 22.46 14.09
C VAL A 136 -12.82 21.82 12.70
N PHE A 137 -13.47 22.47 11.73
CA PHE A 137 -13.60 21.94 10.37
C PHE A 137 -12.26 21.88 9.63
N ILE A 138 -11.44 22.93 9.75
CA ILE A 138 -10.10 22.97 9.19
C ILE A 138 -9.23 21.87 9.84
N ALA A 139 -9.27 21.76 11.17
CA ALA A 139 -8.52 20.74 11.90
C ALA A 139 -8.95 19.33 11.48
N ALA A 140 -10.25 19.07 11.28
CA ALA A 140 -10.75 17.79 10.79
C ALA A 140 -10.24 17.48 9.37
N ALA A 141 -10.29 18.44 8.44
CA ALA A 141 -9.79 18.27 7.08
C ALA A 141 -8.26 18.04 7.05
N VAL A 142 -7.51 18.79 7.86
CA VAL A 142 -6.07 18.60 8.06
C VAL A 142 -5.76 17.25 8.70
N ALA A 143 -6.57 16.81 9.67
CA ALA A 143 -6.43 15.49 10.30
C ALA A 143 -6.65 14.35 9.28
N VAL A 144 -7.63 14.49 8.38
CA VAL A 144 -7.81 13.55 7.25
C VAL A 144 -6.59 13.54 6.35
N TRP A 145 -6.10 14.71 5.92
CA TRP A 145 -4.90 14.79 5.09
C TRP A 145 -3.67 14.19 5.78
N ALA A 146 -3.47 14.49 7.06
CA ALA A 146 -2.36 13.99 7.86
C ALA A 146 -2.51 12.48 8.09
N GLY A 147 -3.72 11.98 8.33
CA GLY A 147 -4.04 10.55 8.43
C GLY A 147 -3.72 9.82 7.13
N LEU A 148 -4.18 10.33 5.98
CA LEU A 148 -3.87 9.77 4.66
C LEU A 148 -2.37 9.85 4.32
N ARG A 149 -1.68 10.91 4.77
CA ARG A 149 -0.23 11.03 4.65
C ARG A 149 0.51 10.09 5.59
N ARG A 150 0.02 9.81 6.79
CA ARG A 150 0.59 8.83 7.71
C ARG A 150 0.35 7.42 7.17
N ASP A 151 -0.83 7.09 6.65
CA ASP A 151 -1.06 5.84 5.93
C ASP A 151 -0.11 5.72 4.71
N GLY A 152 0.26 6.85 4.08
CA GLY A 152 1.23 6.92 2.97
C GLY A 152 2.72 7.09 3.36
N ARG A 153 3.05 7.55 4.59
CA ARG A 153 4.41 7.83 5.13
C ARG A 153 4.83 6.86 6.23
N SER A 154 3.90 6.07 6.76
CA SER A 154 4.15 4.73 7.26
C SER A 154 4.46 3.79 6.09
N ALA A 155 4.17 4.17 4.84
CA ALA A 155 4.49 3.41 3.63
C ALA A 155 5.96 3.40 3.11
N PRO A 156 6.98 3.92 3.82
CA PRO A 156 8.36 3.46 3.69
C PRO A 156 8.60 2.18 4.50
N ALA A 157 7.84 1.92 5.56
CA ALA A 157 7.88 0.67 6.34
C ALA A 157 6.77 -0.32 5.93
N GLU A 158 5.60 0.16 5.51
CA GLU A 158 4.43 -0.66 5.13
C GLU A 158 4.40 -1.10 3.65
N ARG A 159 5.37 -0.67 2.83
CA ARG A 159 5.71 -1.43 1.62
C ARG A 159 6.23 -2.84 1.98
N GLY A 160 6.68 -3.02 3.23
CA GLY A 160 6.93 -4.32 3.87
C GLY A 160 5.70 -5.00 4.49
N ASP A 161 4.55 -4.33 4.61
CA ASP A 161 3.35 -4.84 5.32
C ASP A 161 2.22 -5.32 4.38
N ARG A 162 2.12 -4.81 3.15
CA ARG A 162 1.40 -5.56 2.08
C ARG A 162 2.11 -6.85 1.68
N ALA A 163 3.41 -6.94 1.98
CA ALA A 163 4.16 -8.19 1.95
C ALA A 163 3.89 -9.09 3.18
N ARG A 164 3.06 -8.69 4.18
CA ARG A 164 2.69 -9.53 5.34
C ARG A 164 1.43 -10.37 5.17
N GLN A 165 0.54 -10.11 4.22
CA GLN A 165 -0.35 -11.18 3.74
C GLN A 165 0.41 -12.06 2.74
N ILE A 166 1.42 -12.74 3.27
CA ILE A 166 2.04 -13.86 2.57
C ILE A 166 1.09 -15.04 2.75
N ALA A 167 0.37 -15.38 1.69
CA ALA A 167 -0.30 -16.66 1.60
C ALA A 167 0.79 -17.73 1.47
N THR A 168 0.94 -18.54 2.51
CA THR A 168 1.86 -19.67 2.52
C THR A 168 1.10 -20.94 2.15
N LEU A 169 1.77 -21.83 1.42
CA LEU A 169 1.28 -23.19 1.21
C LEU A 169 1.93 -24.13 2.22
N PRO A 170 1.25 -25.24 2.58
CA PRO A 170 1.88 -26.31 3.32
C PRO A 170 3.18 -26.75 2.62
N PRO A 171 4.22 -27.15 3.37
CA PRO A 171 5.45 -27.68 2.79
C PRO A 171 5.16 -28.83 1.81
N ALA A 172 5.88 -28.87 0.70
CA ALA A 172 5.95 -30.06 -0.15
C ALA A 172 7.18 -30.85 0.24
N HIS A 173 7.03 -32.16 0.45
CA HIS A 173 8.13 -33.08 0.69
C HIS A 173 8.45 -33.84 -0.59
N GLY A 174 9.74 -33.98 -0.88
CA GLY A 174 10.25 -34.82 -1.95
C GLY A 174 10.76 -36.16 -1.45
N PRO A 175 11.31 -37.01 -2.33
CA PRO A 175 11.72 -38.37 -2.02
C PRO A 175 12.87 -38.47 -1.01
N ALA A 176 13.69 -37.42 -0.86
CA ALA A 176 14.80 -37.42 0.07
C ALA A 176 14.39 -36.96 1.49
N TYR A 177 13.12 -36.64 1.74
CA TYR A 177 12.67 -36.24 3.07
C TYR A 177 12.39 -37.44 4.00
N PRO A 178 12.76 -37.39 5.29
CA PRO A 178 13.59 -36.37 5.94
C PRO A 178 15.08 -36.71 5.79
N SER A 179 15.87 -35.77 5.30
CA SER A 179 17.34 -35.82 5.32
C SER A 179 17.91 -34.43 5.56
N SER A 180 19.17 -34.37 6.00
CA SER A 180 19.90 -33.10 6.12
C SER A 180 20.16 -32.51 4.73
N PRO A 181 19.93 -31.22 4.52
CA PRO A 181 20.16 -30.60 3.22
C PRO A 181 21.66 -30.43 2.96
N GLY A 182 22.11 -30.81 1.76
CA GLY A 182 23.42 -30.42 1.23
C GLY A 182 23.38 -29.07 0.51
N VAL A 183 22.21 -28.63 0.05
CA VAL A 183 22.05 -27.29 -0.53
C VAL A 183 20.64 -26.73 -0.29
N VAL A 184 20.56 -25.42 -0.09
CA VAL A 184 19.30 -24.69 0.06
C VAL A 184 19.23 -23.57 -0.96
N MET A 185 18.15 -23.54 -1.75
CA MET A 185 17.87 -22.44 -2.67
C MET A 185 16.73 -21.58 -2.13
N VAL A 186 16.96 -20.28 -2.10
CA VAL A 186 15.98 -19.26 -1.74
C VAL A 186 15.79 -18.33 -2.93
N SER A 187 14.54 -18.03 -3.29
CA SER A 187 14.25 -17.13 -4.40
C SER A 187 13.12 -16.14 -4.12
N ARG A 188 13.18 -14.99 -4.79
CA ARG A 188 12.12 -13.98 -4.88
C ARG A 188 11.85 -13.66 -6.34
N LEU A 189 10.59 -13.68 -6.73
CA LEU A 189 10.12 -13.40 -8.08
C LEU A 189 9.04 -12.33 -8.03
N GLU A 190 9.24 -11.23 -8.75
CA GLU A 190 8.33 -10.09 -8.78
C GLU A 190 7.76 -9.88 -10.18
N LEU A 191 6.43 -9.88 -10.29
CA LEU A 191 5.72 -9.64 -11.54
C LEU A 191 5.51 -8.13 -11.77
N ARG A 192 5.56 -7.71 -13.03
CA ARG A 192 5.24 -6.34 -13.47
C ARG A 192 3.75 -6.02 -13.35
N SER A 193 2.90 -7.03 -13.52
CA SER A 193 1.45 -6.87 -13.64
C SER A 193 0.70 -7.89 -12.80
N LEU A 194 -0.36 -7.43 -12.14
CA LEU A 194 -1.28 -8.31 -11.40
C LEU A 194 -2.08 -9.24 -12.33
N ARG A 195 -2.15 -8.94 -13.62
CA ARG A 195 -2.81 -9.81 -14.62
C ARG A 195 -2.07 -11.14 -14.81
N ASP A 196 -0.76 -11.15 -14.57
CA ASP A 196 0.08 -12.35 -14.72
C ASP A 196 0.03 -13.26 -13.49
N VAL A 197 -0.45 -12.77 -12.35
CA VAL A 197 -0.48 -13.48 -11.06
C VAL A 197 -1.25 -14.81 -11.12
N PRO A 198 -2.46 -14.90 -11.69
CA PRO A 198 -3.19 -16.17 -11.74
C PRO A 198 -2.51 -17.22 -12.63
N GLY A 199 -1.85 -16.78 -13.72
CA GLY A 199 -1.07 -17.66 -14.59
C GLY A 199 0.18 -18.17 -13.89
N PHE A 200 0.92 -17.26 -13.26
CA PHE A 200 2.15 -17.57 -12.56
C PHE A 200 1.92 -18.48 -11.35
N LEU A 201 0.86 -18.24 -10.58
CA LEU A 201 0.47 -19.12 -9.47
C LEU A 201 0.19 -20.54 -9.94
N ARG A 202 -0.54 -20.71 -11.07
CA ARG A 202 -0.78 -22.02 -11.67
C ARG A 202 0.53 -22.70 -12.09
N ALA A 203 1.46 -21.95 -12.70
CA ALA A 203 2.78 -22.47 -13.06
C ALA A 203 3.60 -22.88 -11.83
N ALA A 204 3.61 -22.07 -10.77
CA ALA A 204 4.30 -22.36 -9.52
C ALA A 204 3.73 -23.61 -8.83
N LEU A 205 2.40 -23.81 -8.88
CA LEU A 205 1.77 -25.04 -8.37
C LEU A 205 2.15 -26.28 -9.21
N ARG A 206 2.34 -26.15 -10.53
CA ARG A 206 2.85 -27.25 -11.38
C ARG A 206 4.29 -27.60 -11.03
N LEU A 207 5.14 -26.59 -10.84
CA LEU A 207 6.52 -26.79 -10.36
C LEU A 207 6.54 -27.45 -8.98
N ARG A 208 5.71 -26.99 -8.04
CA ARG A 208 5.55 -27.62 -6.72
C ARG A 208 5.12 -29.09 -6.81
N ARG A 209 4.29 -29.47 -7.78
CA ARG A 209 3.92 -30.88 -8.01
C ARG A 209 5.11 -31.68 -8.54
N ALA A 210 5.85 -31.16 -9.51
CA ALA A 210 7.04 -31.81 -10.07
C ALA A 210 8.17 -31.98 -9.03
N PHE A 211 8.33 -31.00 -8.14
CA PHE A 211 9.29 -31.07 -7.02
C PHE A 211 9.09 -32.33 -6.17
N ARG A 212 7.84 -32.73 -5.90
CA ARG A 212 7.52 -33.90 -5.04
C ARG A 212 8.06 -35.23 -5.58
N THR A 213 8.38 -35.30 -6.87
CA THR A 213 8.90 -36.49 -7.53
C THR A 213 10.31 -36.31 -8.06
N SER A 214 10.98 -35.19 -7.73
CA SER A 214 12.33 -34.89 -8.20
C SER A 214 13.36 -35.60 -7.32
N ALA A 215 14.37 -36.23 -7.92
CA ALA A 215 15.47 -36.84 -7.18
C ALA A 215 16.17 -35.79 -6.29
N GLY A 216 16.58 -36.19 -5.09
CA GLY A 216 17.26 -35.31 -4.13
C GLY A 216 16.40 -34.17 -3.54
N ALA A 217 15.11 -34.06 -3.89
CA ALA A 217 14.24 -33.06 -3.30
C ALA A 217 13.87 -33.40 -1.84
N ILE A 218 14.10 -32.47 -0.91
CA ILE A 218 13.79 -32.64 0.52
C ILE A 218 12.51 -31.88 0.87
N THR A 219 12.55 -30.55 0.97
CA THR A 219 11.39 -29.73 1.32
C THR A 219 11.31 -28.50 0.42
N LEU A 220 10.11 -28.15 -0.03
CA LEU A 220 9.82 -26.90 -0.72
C LEU A 220 8.70 -26.15 0.02
N ARG A 221 8.99 -24.94 0.44
CA ARG A 221 8.02 -23.99 0.97
C ARG A 221 7.79 -22.89 -0.07
N LEU A 222 6.53 -22.50 -0.23
CA LEU A 222 6.11 -21.47 -1.16
C LEU A 222 5.27 -20.45 -0.41
N ALA A 223 5.59 -19.18 -0.61
CA ALA A 223 4.80 -18.06 -0.13
C ALA A 223 4.55 -17.07 -1.27
N ALA A 224 3.40 -16.41 -1.25
CA ALA A 224 3.06 -15.39 -2.23
C ALA A 224 2.35 -14.23 -1.57
N SER A 225 2.62 -13.02 -2.06
CA SER A 225 1.76 -11.85 -1.85
C SER A 225 1.08 -11.53 -3.19
N PRO A 226 -0.14 -12.06 -3.43
CA PRO A 226 -0.79 -11.96 -4.74
C PRO A 226 -1.04 -10.51 -5.17
N LEU A 227 -1.42 -9.65 -4.21
CA LEU A 227 -1.68 -8.23 -4.46
C LEU A 227 -0.40 -7.41 -4.70
N ALA A 228 0.76 -7.94 -4.33
CA ALA A 228 2.06 -7.36 -4.63
C ALA A 228 2.73 -8.03 -5.85
N GLY A 229 2.10 -9.04 -6.46
CA GLY A 229 2.70 -9.82 -7.53
C GLY A 229 4.03 -10.46 -7.16
N THR A 230 4.28 -10.74 -5.88
CA THR A 230 5.57 -11.23 -5.38
C THR A 230 5.44 -12.66 -4.87
N PHE A 231 6.40 -13.50 -5.25
CA PHE A 231 6.48 -14.91 -4.88
C PHE A 231 7.84 -15.20 -4.25
N TRP A 232 7.84 -16.02 -3.22
CA TRP A 232 9.04 -16.52 -2.56
C TRP A 232 9.04 -18.03 -2.55
N THR A 233 10.21 -18.61 -2.79
CA THR A 233 10.44 -20.04 -2.58
C THR A 233 11.64 -20.25 -1.68
N TRP A 234 11.54 -21.30 -0.88
CA TRP A 234 12.63 -21.83 -0.07
C TRP A 234 12.60 -23.34 -0.26
N SER A 235 13.61 -23.88 -0.91
CA SER A 235 13.73 -25.31 -1.22
C SER A 235 15.04 -25.89 -0.72
N SER A 236 14.97 -27.03 -0.05
CA SER A 236 16.11 -27.83 0.38
C SER A 236 16.29 -29.08 -0.49
N TRP A 237 17.54 -29.41 -0.76
CA TRP A 237 17.95 -30.52 -1.61
C TRP A 237 19.10 -31.31 -0.96
N ALA A 238 19.21 -32.58 -1.32
CA ALA A 238 20.26 -33.48 -0.84
C ALA A 238 21.65 -33.00 -1.27
N ASP A 239 21.78 -32.49 -2.49
CA ASP A 239 23.02 -32.02 -3.07
C ASP A 239 22.77 -31.01 -4.21
N GLU A 240 23.84 -30.33 -4.64
CA GLU A 240 23.77 -29.35 -5.73
C GLU A 240 23.41 -29.94 -7.11
N PRO A 241 23.92 -31.12 -7.51
CA PRO A 241 23.47 -31.79 -8.74
C PRO A 241 21.95 -32.00 -8.82
N ALA A 242 21.30 -32.42 -7.74
CA ALA A 242 19.84 -32.60 -7.70
C ALA A 242 19.07 -31.29 -7.95
N LEU A 243 19.53 -30.18 -7.34
CA LEU A 243 18.99 -28.85 -7.59
C LEU A 243 19.18 -28.43 -9.06
N GLN A 244 20.37 -28.67 -9.63
CA GLN A 244 20.68 -28.34 -11.01
C GLN A 244 19.83 -29.14 -12.00
N GLU A 245 19.60 -30.42 -11.75
CA GLU A 245 18.74 -31.27 -12.59
C GLU A 245 17.30 -30.74 -12.62
N TYR A 246 16.73 -30.39 -11.47
CA TYR A 246 15.39 -29.82 -11.38
C TYR A 246 15.27 -28.47 -12.11
N THR A 247 16.24 -27.58 -11.91
CA THR A 247 16.23 -26.24 -12.51
C THR A 247 16.45 -26.26 -14.03
N ARG A 248 17.16 -27.27 -14.54
CA ARG A 248 17.35 -27.54 -15.98
C ARG A 248 16.22 -28.35 -16.60
N SER A 249 15.26 -28.85 -15.81
CA SER A 249 14.13 -29.61 -16.33
C SER A 249 13.30 -28.79 -17.35
N ARG A 250 12.74 -29.48 -18.36
CA ARG A 250 11.92 -28.85 -19.41
C ARG A 250 10.76 -28.02 -18.83
N LEU A 251 10.14 -28.50 -17.75
CA LEU A 251 9.05 -27.80 -17.07
C LEU A 251 9.54 -26.48 -16.44
N HIS A 252 10.66 -26.52 -15.69
CA HIS A 252 11.20 -25.33 -15.03
C HIS A 252 11.67 -24.28 -16.04
N VAL A 253 12.46 -24.70 -17.04
CA VAL A 253 12.94 -23.82 -18.12
C VAL A 253 11.77 -23.24 -18.91
N GLY A 254 10.74 -24.03 -19.20
CA GLY A 254 9.55 -23.56 -19.90
C GLY A 254 8.83 -22.44 -19.15
N VAL A 255 8.65 -22.59 -17.83
CA VAL A 255 8.03 -21.56 -16.98
C VAL A 255 8.88 -20.29 -16.94
N MET A 256 10.19 -20.41 -16.70
CA MET A 256 11.09 -19.26 -16.66
C MET A 256 11.12 -18.48 -17.98
N ARG A 257 11.12 -19.19 -19.12
CA ARG A 257 11.06 -18.57 -20.44
C ARG A 257 9.74 -17.85 -20.68
N SER A 258 8.61 -18.45 -20.27
CA SER A 258 7.27 -17.91 -20.49
C SER A 258 7.02 -16.59 -19.74
N TYR A 259 7.64 -16.42 -18.57
CA TYR A 259 7.42 -15.25 -17.72
C TYR A 259 8.58 -14.24 -17.73
N ARG A 260 9.63 -14.46 -18.54
CA ARG A 260 10.81 -13.59 -18.60
C ARG A 260 10.46 -12.10 -18.80
N THR A 261 9.52 -11.80 -19.69
CA THR A 261 9.07 -10.41 -19.97
C THR A 261 8.10 -9.86 -18.93
N SER A 262 7.41 -10.74 -18.20
CA SER A 262 6.50 -10.40 -17.11
C SER A 262 7.22 -10.09 -15.78
N MET A 263 8.52 -10.37 -15.68
CA MET A 263 9.29 -10.14 -14.44
C MET A 263 9.75 -8.69 -14.31
N ARG A 264 9.42 -8.08 -13.16
CA ARG A 264 9.94 -6.79 -12.70
C ARG A 264 11.35 -6.95 -12.12
N GLY A 265 11.54 -8.03 -11.37
CA GLY A 265 12.81 -8.38 -10.74
C GLY A 265 12.80 -9.81 -10.25
N SER A 266 13.98 -10.41 -10.11
CA SER A 266 14.17 -11.74 -9.56
C SER A 266 15.46 -11.79 -8.77
N ALA A 267 15.48 -12.53 -7.67
CA ALA A 267 16.67 -12.81 -6.87
C ALA A 267 16.72 -14.30 -6.53
N PHE A 268 17.91 -14.90 -6.65
CA PHE A 268 18.15 -16.30 -6.35
C PHE A 268 19.44 -16.41 -5.53
N HIS A 269 19.38 -17.14 -4.44
CA HIS A 269 20.54 -17.44 -3.60
C HIS A 269 20.59 -18.94 -3.36
N VAL A 270 21.76 -19.52 -3.65
CA VAL A 270 22.09 -20.91 -3.33
C VAL A 270 23.00 -20.86 -2.11
N LEU A 271 22.58 -21.50 -1.04
CA LEU A 271 23.24 -21.52 0.26
C LEU A 271 23.77 -22.91 0.52
N ASP A 272 25.01 -22.98 0.98
CA ASP A 272 25.62 -24.18 1.54
C ASP A 272 25.34 -24.21 3.05
N PRO A 273 24.51 -25.14 3.56
CA PRO A 273 24.20 -25.25 4.98
C PRO A 273 25.42 -25.53 5.88
N ALA A 274 26.54 -26.00 5.32
CA ALA A 274 27.78 -26.20 6.06
C ALA A 274 28.55 -24.89 6.29
N GLN A 275 28.26 -23.85 5.50
CA GLN A 275 29.00 -22.58 5.51
C GLN A 275 28.16 -21.40 6.01
N VAL A 276 26.84 -21.47 5.88
CA VAL A 276 25.93 -20.34 6.15
C VAL A 276 24.72 -20.82 6.95
N GLU A 277 24.28 -20.00 7.92
CA GLU A 277 23.05 -20.24 8.65
C GLU A 277 21.84 -20.20 7.70
N VAL A 278 21.10 -21.31 7.66
CA VAL A 278 19.96 -21.48 6.74
C VAL A 278 18.75 -20.78 7.34
N PRO A 279 17.99 -19.99 6.54
CA PRO A 279 16.79 -19.34 7.03
C PRO A 279 15.75 -20.36 7.50
N THR A 280 15.18 -20.12 8.67
CA THR A 280 14.10 -20.91 9.28
C THR A 280 12.75 -20.21 9.15
N THR A 281 12.75 -18.89 8.94
CA THR A 281 11.53 -18.06 8.85
C THR A 281 11.38 -17.36 7.49
N TRP A 282 10.13 -17.02 7.14
CA TRP A 282 9.85 -16.18 5.97
C TRP A 282 10.38 -14.75 6.12
N ALA A 283 10.65 -14.28 7.35
CA ALA A 283 11.26 -12.99 7.58
C ALA A 283 12.72 -12.99 7.10
N GLU A 284 13.49 -14.02 7.46
CA GLU A 284 14.88 -14.21 7.02
C GLU A 284 14.96 -14.39 5.50
N VAL A 285 14.09 -15.23 4.91
CA VAL A 285 14.01 -15.42 3.45
C VAL A 285 13.81 -14.08 2.73
N ARG A 286 12.93 -13.21 3.23
CA ARG A 286 12.67 -11.89 2.65
C ARG A 286 13.81 -10.90 2.86
N ALA A 287 14.50 -10.96 4.00
CA ALA A 287 15.67 -10.14 4.27
C ALA A 287 16.81 -10.52 3.32
N LEU A 288 17.07 -11.82 3.17
CA LEU A 288 18.13 -12.38 2.31
C LEU A 288 17.87 -12.08 0.83
N THR A 289 16.62 -12.20 0.40
CA THR A 289 16.22 -11.86 -0.98
C THR A 289 15.88 -10.39 -1.17
N GLY A 290 16.03 -9.56 -0.12
CA GLY A 290 15.56 -8.17 -0.06
C GLY A 290 16.43 -7.21 -0.86
N SER A 291 17.75 -7.38 -0.80
CA SER A 291 18.73 -6.59 -1.54
C SER A 291 18.60 -6.88 -3.03
N ILE A 292 18.33 -5.84 -3.81
CA ILE A 292 18.41 -5.94 -5.27
C ILE A 292 19.89 -5.94 -5.60
N ARG A 293 20.47 -7.10 -5.87
CA ARG A 293 21.60 -7.17 -6.79
C ARG A 293 21.03 -7.51 -8.15
N THR A 294 20.99 -6.53 -9.04
CA THR A 294 20.79 -6.77 -10.46
C THR A 294 21.96 -7.61 -10.93
N ASP A 295 21.76 -8.92 -11.10
CA ASP A 295 22.77 -9.79 -11.68
C ASP A 295 22.99 -9.40 -13.15
N SER A 296 23.94 -8.50 -13.38
CA SER A 296 24.77 -8.48 -14.58
C SER A 296 26.21 -8.89 -14.31
N GLU A 297 26.63 -9.10 -13.06
CA GLU A 297 28.02 -9.45 -12.73
C GLU A 297 28.10 -10.37 -11.51
N SER A 298 28.23 -11.69 -11.75
CA SER A 298 29.12 -12.57 -10.96
C SER A 298 29.13 -14.02 -11.46
N SER A 299 29.37 -14.25 -12.75
CA SER A 299 29.83 -15.57 -13.21
C SER A 299 31.34 -15.62 -13.48
N SER A 300 32.10 -14.57 -13.15
CA SER A 300 33.53 -14.49 -13.50
C SER A 300 34.49 -14.47 -12.30
N ASP A 301 34.03 -14.49 -11.06
CA ASP A 301 34.93 -14.26 -9.91
C ASP A 301 34.98 -15.42 -8.90
N ARG A 302 34.83 -16.65 -9.40
CA ARG A 302 35.06 -17.87 -8.60
C ARG A 302 36.14 -18.80 -9.16
N SER A 303 36.89 -18.33 -10.15
CA SER A 303 38.07 -19.02 -10.68
C SER A 303 39.33 -18.19 -10.44
N HIS A 304 39.73 -17.94 -9.19
CA HIS A 304 41.11 -17.57 -8.81
C HIS A 304 41.20 -17.44 -7.28
N ALA A 305 41.07 -18.57 -6.56
CA ALA A 305 41.45 -18.63 -5.15
C ALA A 305 41.77 -20.06 -4.70
N VAL A 306 42.43 -20.87 -5.53
CA VAL A 306 43.14 -22.08 -5.10
C VAL A 306 44.34 -22.29 -6.02
N THR A 307 45.45 -21.63 -5.73
CA THR A 307 46.81 -22.10 -6.06
C THR A 307 47.78 -21.24 -5.27
N GLY A 308 48.26 -21.77 -4.15
CA GLY A 308 49.16 -21.05 -3.27
C GLY A 308 49.64 -21.91 -2.09
N ALA A 309 50.18 -23.10 -2.37
CA ALA A 309 51.16 -23.79 -1.53
C ALA A 309 51.66 -25.05 -2.25
N GLY A 310 52.96 -25.11 -2.58
CA GLY A 310 53.58 -26.31 -3.17
C GLY A 310 54.88 -26.02 -3.92
N GLN A 311 55.87 -25.44 -3.23
CA GLN A 311 57.24 -25.34 -3.72
C GLN A 311 57.96 -26.69 -3.54
N THR A 312 58.33 -27.31 -4.68
CA THR A 312 59.57 -28.10 -5.00
C THR A 312 59.93 -29.38 -4.22
N PRO A 313 60.79 -30.30 -4.77
CA PRO A 313 61.55 -30.24 -6.03
C PRO A 313 61.42 -31.46 -6.98
N GLU A 314 61.87 -31.24 -8.22
CA GLU A 314 62.21 -32.21 -9.28
C GLU A 314 63.44 -33.07 -8.90
N PRO A 315 63.59 -34.30 -9.43
CA PRO A 315 64.86 -35.02 -9.39
C PRO A 315 65.75 -34.65 -10.60
N GLU A 316 67.04 -34.44 -10.32
CA GLU A 316 68.12 -34.28 -11.30
C GLU A 316 68.25 -35.50 -12.22
N ASN A 317 68.44 -35.22 -13.52
CA ASN A 317 69.41 -35.91 -14.38
C ASN A 317 69.81 -35.00 -15.54
#